data_AF-A0A5F1ZPS2-F1
#
_entry.id   AF-A0A5F1ZPS2-F1
#
_cell.length_a   1.000
_cell.length_b   1.000
_cell.length_c   1.000
_cell.angle_alpha   90.00
_cell.angle_beta   90.00
_cell.angle_gamma   90.00
#
_symmetry.space_group_name_H-M   'P 1'
#
loop_
_entity.id
_entity.type
_entity.pdbx_description
1 polymer ?
#
loop_
_entity_poly.entity_id
_entity_poly.type
_entity_poly.pdbx_seq_one_letter_code
_entity_poly.pdbx_strand_id
1 'polypeptide(L)'
;MVFRLFMDQFVRWSAYKLAFGFAALSYIFYFLSQPWIQFASIFAGFLCLLGGLFFPIQFDRWYRNTQSLLLGAISFFASCLILLGYLLVWRPLSLVLPNKEKKD
;
A
#
# COMPACT_ATOMS: atom_id res chain seq x y z
N MET A 1 -29.83 7.39 17.20
CA MET A 1 -29.88 7.46 15.72
C MET A 1 -28.72 8.25 15.11
N VAL A 2 -28.28 9.36 15.70
CA VAL A 2 -27.21 10.23 15.18
C VAL A 2 -25.83 9.55 15.07
N PHE A 3 -25.44 8.73 16.05
CA PHE A 3 -24.18 7.97 16.03
C PHE A 3 -24.05 6.98 14.85
N ARG A 4 -25.17 6.44 14.38
CA ARG A 4 -25.19 5.50 13.24
C ARG A 4 -24.89 6.23 11.94
N LEU A 5 -25.46 7.43 11.77
CA LEU A 5 -25.16 8.34 10.64
C LEU A 5 -23.69 8.79 10.62
N PHE A 6 -23.12 9.13 11.78
CA PHE A 6 -21.70 9.47 11.86
C PHE A 6 -20.79 8.29 11.51
N MET A 7 -21.08 7.10 12.05
CA MET A 7 -20.36 5.87 11.69
C MET A 7 -20.45 5.56 10.19
N ASP A 8 -21.64 5.66 9.59
CA ASP A 8 -21.80 5.47 8.14
C ASP A 8 -21.00 6.49 7.32
N GLN A 9 -20.88 7.74 7.78
CA GLN A 9 -20.03 8.73 7.11
C GLN A 9 -18.53 8.42 7.22
N PHE A 10 -18.06 7.97 8.39
CA PHE A 10 -16.65 7.57 8.56
C PHE A 10 -16.30 6.34 7.71
N VAL A 11 -17.21 5.37 7.62
CA VAL A 11 -17.04 4.17 6.81
C VAL A 11 -17.03 4.50 5.30
N ARG A 12 -17.83 5.49 4.87
CA ARG A 12 -17.82 5.96 3.46
C ARG A 12 -16.57 6.77 3.13
N TRP A 13 -15.94 7.40 4.12
CA TRP A 13 -14.73 8.22 3.93
C TRP A 13 -13.55 7.43 3.37
N SER A 14 -13.39 6.15 3.74
CA SER A 14 -12.34 5.28 3.20
C SER A 14 -12.54 5.01 1.70
N ALA A 15 -13.78 4.76 1.28
CA ALA A 15 -14.14 4.59 -0.12
C ALA A 15 -13.92 5.87 -0.95
N TYR A 16 -14.28 7.04 -0.43
CA TYR A 16 -14.02 8.32 -1.10
C TYR A 16 -12.52 8.59 -1.26
N LYS A 17 -11.72 8.35 -0.21
CA LYS A 17 -10.26 8.50 -0.27
C LYS A 17 -9.64 7.61 -1.33
N LEU A 18 -10.05 6.35 -1.40
CA LEU A 18 -9.52 5.40 -2.38
C LEU A 18 -9.93 5.76 -3.81
N ALA A 19 -11.19 6.17 -4.02
CA ALA A 19 -11.66 6.64 -5.31
C ALA A 19 -10.91 7.90 -5.79
N PHE A 20 -10.68 8.87 -4.89
CA PHE A 20 -9.84 10.03 -5.19
C PHE A 20 -8.39 9.65 -5.48
N GLY A 21 -7.84 8.69 -4.73
CA GLY A 21 -6.50 8.14 -4.98
C GLY A 21 -6.39 7.55 -6.38
N PHE A 22 -7.37 6.75 -6.81
CA PHE A 22 -7.43 6.20 -8.16
C PHE A 22 -7.63 7.28 -9.23
N ALA A 23 -8.41 8.31 -8.96
CA ALA A 23 -8.56 9.45 -9.87
C ALA A 23 -7.23 10.20 -10.05
N ALA A 24 -6.51 10.46 -8.96
CA ALA A 24 -5.17 11.07 -9.02
C ALA A 24 -4.16 10.16 -9.75
N LEU A 25 -4.22 8.85 -9.51
CA LEU A 25 -3.40 7.86 -10.21
C LEU A 25 -3.69 7.89 -11.72
N SER A 26 -4.95 7.99 -12.11
CA SER A 26 -5.36 8.09 -13.51
C SER A 26 -4.77 9.33 -14.19
N TYR A 27 -4.63 10.43 -13.46
CA TYR A 27 -4.02 11.66 -13.95
C TYR A 27 -2.51 11.51 -14.16
N ILE A 28 -1.82 10.72 -13.33
CA ILE A 28 -0.40 10.40 -13.54
C ILE A 28 -0.22 9.55 -14.82
N PHE A 29 -1.11 8.58 -15.04
CA PHE A 29 -1.06 7.74 -16.25
C PHE A 29 -1.49 8.45 -17.52
N TYR A 30 -2.26 9.53 -17.40
CA TYR A 30 -2.52 10.44 -18.51
C TYR A 30 -1.21 11.05 -19.04
N PHE A 31 -0.30 11.49 -18.16
CA PHE A 31 1.03 11.98 -18.56
C PHE A 31 1.93 10.90 -19.17
N LEU A 32 1.78 9.66 -18.71
CA LEU A 32 2.52 8.52 -19.25
C LEU A 32 1.96 8.01 -20.60
N SER A 33 0.91 8.66 -21.13
CA SER A 33 0.24 8.33 -22.40
C SER A 33 -0.20 6.86 -22.50
N GLN A 34 -0.60 6.27 -21.38
CA GLN A 34 -1.02 4.87 -21.30
C GLN A 34 -2.55 4.79 -21.05
N PRO A 35 -3.38 4.90 -22.10
CA PRO A 35 -4.83 5.10 -21.96
C PRO A 35 -5.53 3.92 -21.27
N TRP A 36 -5.06 2.70 -21.50
CA TRP A 36 -5.62 1.48 -20.90
C TRP A 36 -5.59 1.51 -19.37
N ILE A 37 -4.48 1.98 -18.78
CA ILE A 37 -4.31 2.05 -17.33
C ILE A 37 -5.12 3.21 -16.75
N GLN A 38 -5.24 4.30 -17.50
CA GLN A 38 -6.09 5.42 -17.13
C GLN A 38 -7.56 5.01 -17.03
N PHE A 39 -8.11 4.32 -18.05
CA PHE A 39 -9.48 3.82 -17.99
C PHE A 39 -9.68 2.80 -16.87
N ALA A 40 -8.72 1.87 -16.68
CA ALA A 40 -8.79 0.88 -15.61
C ALA A 40 -8.81 1.53 -14.21
N SER A 41 -7.99 2.56 -13.98
CA SER A 41 -7.94 3.28 -12.69
C SER A 41 -9.21 4.10 -12.44
N ILE A 42 -9.74 4.79 -13.45
CA ILE A 42 -11.01 5.52 -13.32
C ILE A 42 -12.16 4.55 -13.03
N PHE A 43 -12.23 3.43 -13.75
CA PHE A 43 -13.25 2.41 -13.54
C PHE A 43 -13.15 1.78 -12.15
N ALA A 44 -11.94 1.47 -11.67
CA ALA A 44 -11.71 1.00 -10.31
C ALA A 44 -12.13 2.04 -9.26
N GLY A 45 -11.83 3.32 -9.48
CA GLY A 45 -12.28 4.42 -8.61
C GLY A 45 -13.81 4.55 -8.57
N PHE A 46 -14.48 4.37 -9.71
CA PHE A 46 -15.94 4.38 -9.79
C PHE A 46 -16.58 3.19 -9.08
N LEU A 47 -16.04 1.98 -9.26
CA LEU A 47 -16.47 0.79 -8.54
C LEU A 47 -16.26 0.94 -7.03
N CYS A 48 -15.18 1.60 -6.61
CA CYS A 48 -14.93 1.91 -5.21
C CYS A 48 -15.99 2.86 -4.63
N LEU A 49 -16.41 3.89 -5.37
CA LEU A 49 -17.52 4.77 -4.97
C LEU A 49 -18.83 4.00 -4.84
N LEU A 50 -19.15 3.15 -5.82
CA LEU A 50 -20.35 2.31 -5.78
C LEU A 50 -20.31 1.35 -4.58
N GLY A 51 -19.21 0.64 -4.38
CA GLY A 51 -19.02 -0.26 -3.25
C GLY A 51 -19.17 0.45 -1.91
N GLY A 52 -18.57 1.63 -1.76
CA GLY A 52 -18.71 2.45 -0.56
C GLY A 52 -20.11 3.02 -0.35
N LEU A 53 -20.86 3.30 -1.41
CA LEU A 53 -22.20 3.90 -1.33
C LEU A 53 -23.28 2.86 -1.02
N PHE A 54 -23.21 1.68 -1.63
CA PHE A 54 -24.21 0.62 -1.46
C PHE A 54 -23.86 -0.38 -0.35
N PHE A 55 -22.57 -0.66 -0.11
CA PHE A 55 -22.10 -1.68 0.85
C PHE A 55 -20.94 -1.19 1.73
N PRO A 56 -21.13 -0.12 2.52
CA PRO A 56 -20.06 0.55 3.26
C PRO A 56 -19.30 -0.39 4.22
N ILE A 57 -20.03 -1.25 4.95
CA ILE A 57 -19.44 -2.11 5.99
C ILE A 57 -18.56 -3.22 5.40
N GLN A 58 -19.05 -3.88 4.34
CA GLN A 58 -18.30 -4.91 3.63
C GLN A 58 -17.06 -4.31 2.95
N PHE A 59 -17.23 -3.13 2.35
CA PHE A 59 -16.14 -2.41 1.71
C PHE A 59 -15.04 -2.03 2.70
N ASP A 60 -15.37 -1.47 3.87
CA ASP A 60 -14.38 -1.07 4.87
C ASP A 60 -13.63 -2.27 5.47
N ARG A 61 -14.31 -3.40 5.70
CA ARG A 61 -13.65 -4.64 6.13
C ARG A 61 -12.68 -5.15 5.07
N TRP A 62 -13.08 -5.13 3.79
CA TRP A 62 -12.20 -5.53 2.69
C TRP A 62 -10.99 -4.60 2.61
N TYR A 63 -11.22 -3.27 2.62
CA TYR A 63 -10.18 -2.24 2.58
C TYR A 63 -9.16 -2.38 3.71
N ARG A 64 -9.61 -2.55 4.96
CA ARG A 64 -8.73 -2.76 6.11
C ARG A 64 -7.89 -4.03 5.98
N ASN A 65 -8.46 -5.10 5.43
CA ASN A 65 -7.74 -6.35 5.20
C ASN A 65 -6.71 -6.22 4.06
N THR A 66 -7.03 -5.45 3.01
CA THR A 66 -6.05 -5.16 1.96
C THR A 66 -4.93 -4.30 2.50
N GLN A 67 -5.25 -3.30 3.34
CA GLN A 67 -4.27 -2.42 3.95
C GLN A 67 -3.31 -3.19 4.86
N SER A 68 -3.79 -4.11 5.71
CA SER A 68 -2.91 -4.93 6.56
C SER A 68 -1.99 -5.82 5.74
N LEU A 69 -2.50 -6.44 4.66
CA LEU A 69 -1.71 -7.25 3.75
C LEU A 69 -0.64 -6.41 3.04
N LEU A 70 -1.00 -5.21 2.58
CA LEU A 70 -0.07 -4.28 1.94
C LEU A 70 1.05 -3.85 2.89
N LEU A 71 0.71 -3.50 4.14
CA LEU A 71 1.71 -3.16 5.17
C LEU A 71 2.62 -4.36 5.47
N GLY A 72 2.06 -5.57 5.54
CA GLY A 72 2.84 -6.80 5.74
C GLY A 72 3.80 -7.08 4.58
N ALA A 73 3.36 -6.86 3.35
CA ALA A 73 4.23 -6.97 2.18
C ALA A 73 5.37 -5.93 2.23
N ILE A 74 5.05 -4.67 2.53
CA ILE A 74 6.05 -3.60 2.64
C ILE A 74 7.09 -3.91 3.73
N SER A 75 6.65 -4.38 4.90
CA SER A 75 7.57 -4.72 6.00
C SER A 75 8.47 -5.91 5.66
N PHE A 76 7.94 -6.90 4.92
CA PHE A 76 8.72 -8.02 4.42
C PHE A 76 9.78 -7.56 3.40
N PHE A 77 9.40 -6.73 2.43
CA PHE A 77 10.35 -6.16 1.46
C PHE A 77 11.42 -5.30 2.14
N ALA A 78 11.04 -4.47 3.10
CA ALA A 78 11.98 -3.67 3.88
C ALA A 78 12.97 -4.56 4.64
N SER A 79 12.48 -5.63 5.27
CA SER A 79 13.35 -6.62 5.94
C SER A 79 14.30 -7.31 4.97
N CYS A 80 13.83 -7.72 3.79
CA CYS A 80 14.68 -8.28 2.74
C CYS A 80 15.74 -7.29 2.25
N LEU A 81 15.41 -6.01 2.08
CA LEU A 81 16.37 -4.97 1.68
C LEU A 81 17.41 -4.74 2.76
N ILE A 82 17.02 -4.72 4.03
CA ILE A 82 17.96 -4.62 5.16
C ILE A 82 18.88 -5.84 5.19
N LEU A 83 18.34 -7.04 4.98
CA LEU A 83 19.12 -8.28 4.92
C LEU A 83 20.11 -8.28 3.74
N LEU A 84 19.65 -7.85 2.56
CA LEU A 84 20.51 -7.72 1.37
C LEU A 84 21.58 -6.65 1.58
N GLY A 85 21.22 -5.50 2.15
CA GLY A 85 22.17 -4.46 2.54
C GLY A 85 23.20 -4.96 3.54
N TYR A 86 22.77 -5.72 4.55
CA TYR A 86 23.66 -6.37 5.50
C TYR A 86 24.58 -7.38 4.81
N LEU A 87 24.07 -8.25 3.95
CA LEU A 87 24.89 -9.20 3.18
C LEU A 87 25.88 -8.50 2.24
N LEU A 88 25.47 -7.42 1.58
CA LEU A 88 26.31 -6.69 0.62
C LEU A 88 27.34 -5.79 1.30
N VAL A 89 27.05 -5.26 2.49
CA VAL A 89 27.97 -4.37 3.21
C VAL A 89 28.83 -5.16 4.20
N TRP A 90 28.23 -6.04 5.00
CA TRP A 90 28.91 -6.78 6.06
C TRP A 90 29.80 -7.90 5.53
N ARG A 91 29.37 -8.64 4.50
CA ARG A 91 30.15 -9.77 3.95
C ARG A 91 31.48 -9.33 3.32
N PRO A 92 31.57 -8.25 2.52
CA PRO A 92 32.87 -7.74 2.08
C PRO A 92 33.65 -7.07 3.21
N LEU A 93 32.99 -6.38 4.18
CA LEU A 93 33.71 -5.82 5.33
C LEU A 93 34.35 -6.91 6.21
N SER A 94 33.68 -8.03 6.43
CA SER A 94 34.22 -9.18 7.19
C SER A 94 35.34 -9.92 6.47
N LEU A 95 35.43 -9.77 5.15
CA LEU A 95 36.52 -10.31 4.33
C LEU A 95 37.72 -9.35 4.26
N VAL A 96 37.49 -8.04 4.34
CA VAL A 96 38.52 -6.99 4.26
C VAL A 96 39.10 -6.61 5.64
N LEU A 97 38.32 -6.70 6.71
CA LEU A 97 38.82 -6.59 8.09
C LEU A 97 39.14 -7.99 8.61
N PRO A 98 40.41 -8.40 8.73
CA PRO A 98 40.75 -9.63 9.40
C PRO A 98 40.23 -9.54 10.83
N ASN A 99 39.32 -10.43 11.17
CA ASN A 99 38.85 -10.61 12.53
C ASN A 99 40.10 -10.94 13.35
N LYS A 100 40.57 -9.97 14.15
CA LYS A 100 41.54 -10.25 15.21
C LYS A 100 40.80 -11.05 16.29
N GLU A 101 40.44 -12.30 15.99
CA GLU A 101 40.37 -13.32 17.02
C GLU A 101 41.82 -13.59 17.46
N LYS A 102 42.34 -12.65 18.26
CA LYS A 102 43.31 -12.98 19.28
C LYS A 102 42.58 -13.91 20.24
N LYS A 103 42.82 -15.20 20.12
CA LYS A 103 42.81 -16.11 21.26
C LYS A 103 44.22 -16.65 21.38
N ASP A 104 44.91 -16.08 22.37
CA ASP A 104 45.98 -16.75 23.11
C ASP A 104 45.43 -18.06 23.72
#